data_AF-A0A7W7QUT0-F1
#
_entry.id   AF-A0A7W7QUT0-F1
#
_cell.length_a   1.000
_cell.length_b   1.000
_cell.length_c   1.000
_cell.angle_alpha   90.00
_cell.angle_beta   90.00
_cell.angle_gamma   90.00
#
_symmetry.space_group_name_H-M   'P 1'
#
loop_
_entity.id
_entity.type
_entity.pdbx_description
1 polymer ?
#
loop_
_entity_poly.entity_id
_entity_poly.type
_entity_poly.pdbx_seq_one_letter_code
_entity_poly.pdbx_strand_id
1 'polypeptide(L)'
;MAAMEKGMHSNQHETPWQVDFQALDRRERLIIKRMLAGLALGMVLAVAGESLAEVLPPTITMIYDPYVYGLLVLVMTRGSANAWWAALNGLLATAGLTAGHVVAHALNHGETLITQANESWQIALSVTLVGFGVAGYLSRGKGLGGDVAVGVFAALICTQGQEIQRAALVPHGLPPANGTWPVVALVLLGVGLPLLLRPTAQARLRTLLITVGCAAVLFGVSLL
;
A
#
# COMPACT_ATOMS: atom_id res chain seq x y z
N MET A 1 -60.98 14.65 -6.89
CA MET A 1 -60.32 13.59 -7.68
C MET A 1 -58.85 13.37 -7.32
N ALA A 2 -58.09 14.37 -6.87
CA ALA A 2 -56.67 14.22 -6.48
C ALA A 2 -56.37 13.36 -5.22
N ALA A 3 -57.38 13.02 -4.41
CA ALA A 3 -57.18 12.21 -3.20
C ALA A 3 -57.18 10.68 -3.44
N MET A 4 -57.66 10.23 -4.61
CA MET A 4 -57.80 8.80 -4.93
C MET A 4 -56.56 8.24 -5.64
N GLU A 5 -55.74 9.11 -6.25
CA GLU A 5 -54.47 8.74 -6.90
C GLU A 5 -53.34 8.49 -5.88
N LYS A 6 -53.47 9.05 -4.66
CA LYS A 6 -52.46 8.94 -3.59
C LYS A 6 -52.45 7.57 -2.89
N GLY A 7 -53.51 6.78 -3.04
CA GLY A 7 -53.62 5.44 -2.44
C GLY A 7 -53.01 4.31 -3.28
N MET A 8 -52.72 4.54 -4.57
CA MET A 8 -52.29 3.47 -5.48
C MET A 8 -50.77 3.21 -5.48
N HIS A 9 -49.97 4.09 -4.88
CA HIS A 9 -48.51 3.90 -4.77
C HIS A 9 -48.03 3.30 -3.46
N SER A 10 -48.93 3.00 -2.51
CA SER A 10 -48.54 2.61 -1.14
C SER A 10 -48.22 1.12 -0.94
N ASN A 11 -48.48 0.25 -1.93
CA ASN A 11 -48.38 -1.21 -1.77
C ASN A 11 -47.54 -1.90 -2.85
N GLN A 12 -46.49 -1.25 -3.36
CA GLN A 12 -45.45 -1.99 -4.07
C GLN A 12 -44.59 -2.74 -3.04
N HIS A 13 -45.00 -3.95 -2.68
CA HIS A 13 -44.12 -4.88 -2.01
C HIS A 13 -42.97 -5.18 -2.98
N GLU A 14 -41.79 -4.63 -2.67
CA GLU A 14 -40.57 -4.97 -3.37
C GLU A 14 -40.42 -6.49 -3.33
N THR A 15 -40.40 -7.09 -4.50
CA THR A 15 -40.23 -8.53 -4.62
C THR A 15 -38.82 -8.91 -4.15
N PRO A 16 -38.60 -10.10 -3.56
CA PRO A 16 -37.30 -10.50 -3.02
C PRO A 16 -36.14 -10.35 -4.02
N TRP A 17 -36.40 -10.62 -5.30
CA TRP A 17 -35.40 -10.47 -6.36
C TRP A 17 -35.03 -9.00 -6.64
N GLN A 18 -35.95 -8.04 -6.53
CA GLN A 18 -35.65 -6.62 -6.71
C GLN A 18 -34.69 -6.10 -5.63
N VAL A 19 -34.87 -6.54 -4.38
CA VAL A 19 -33.98 -6.19 -3.26
C VAL A 19 -32.58 -6.77 -3.48
N ASP A 20 -32.49 -8.01 -3.97
CA ASP A 20 -31.20 -8.66 -4.29
C ASP A 20 -30.47 -7.97 -5.44
N PHE A 21 -31.17 -7.57 -6.52
CA PHE A 21 -30.57 -6.81 -7.61
C PHE A 21 -30.05 -5.45 -7.16
N GLN A 22 -30.81 -4.72 -6.34
CA GLN A 22 -30.34 -3.45 -5.79
C GLN A 22 -29.11 -3.62 -4.89
N ALA A 23 -29.04 -4.70 -4.11
CA ALA A 23 -27.89 -5.02 -3.28
C ALA A 23 -26.64 -5.36 -4.13
N LEU A 24 -26.82 -6.09 -5.23
CA LEU A 24 -25.77 -6.40 -6.21
C LEU A 24 -25.24 -5.14 -6.89
N ASP A 25 -26.12 -4.28 -7.41
CA ASP A 25 -25.73 -3.04 -8.10
C ASP A 25 -24.97 -2.08 -7.17
N ARG A 26 -25.40 -1.95 -5.90
CA ARG A 26 -24.66 -1.17 -4.90
C ARG A 26 -23.25 -1.70 -4.66
N ARG A 27 -23.08 -3.03 -4.60
CA ARG A 27 -21.76 -3.66 -4.41
C ARG A 27 -20.87 -3.45 -5.62
N GLU A 28 -21.40 -3.61 -6.82
CA GLU A 28 -20.65 -3.42 -8.07
C GLU A 28 -20.14 -1.98 -8.20
N ARG A 29 -21.01 -0.99 -7.99
CA ARG A 29 -20.59 0.43 -8.02
C ARG A 29 -19.51 0.74 -7.00
N LEU A 30 -19.56 0.15 -5.80
CA LEU A 30 -18.52 0.33 -4.79
C LEU A 30 -17.18 -0.28 -5.22
N ILE A 31 -17.21 -1.45 -5.86
CA ILE A 31 -16.02 -2.12 -6.39
C ILE A 31 -15.38 -1.25 -7.49
N ILE A 32 -16.16 -0.81 -8.48
CA ILE A 32 -15.69 0.04 -9.57
C ILE A 32 -15.10 1.35 -9.04
N LYS A 33 -15.79 2.03 -8.12
CA LYS A 33 -15.27 3.27 -7.51
C LYS A 33 -13.94 3.06 -6.81
N ARG A 34 -13.76 1.92 -6.13
CA ARG A 34 -12.52 1.62 -5.39
C ARG A 34 -11.34 1.33 -6.33
N MET A 35 -11.62 0.67 -7.45
CA MET A 35 -10.64 0.46 -8.53
C MET A 35 -10.17 1.77 -9.14
N LEU A 36 -11.12 2.62 -9.54
CA LEU A 36 -10.82 3.93 -10.10
C LEU A 36 -10.08 4.82 -9.10
N ALA A 37 -10.47 4.76 -7.82
CA ALA A 37 -9.77 5.48 -6.76
C ALA A 37 -8.34 4.97 -6.57
N GLY A 38 -8.10 3.65 -6.59
CA GLY A 38 -6.75 3.09 -6.50
C GLY A 38 -5.85 3.52 -7.65
N LEU A 39 -6.37 3.46 -8.88
CA LEU A 39 -5.67 3.94 -10.08
C LEU A 39 -5.35 5.44 -9.99
N ALA A 40 -6.37 6.26 -9.70
CA ALA A 40 -6.22 7.72 -9.64
C ALA A 40 -5.28 8.15 -8.51
N LEU A 41 -5.39 7.54 -7.33
CA LEU A 41 -4.50 7.82 -6.20
C LEU A 41 -3.07 7.41 -6.52
N GLY A 42 -2.86 6.26 -7.17
CA GLY A 42 -1.52 5.85 -7.62
C GLY A 42 -0.90 6.87 -8.56
N MET A 43 -1.66 7.31 -9.55
CA MET A 43 -1.20 8.31 -10.51
C MET A 43 -0.85 9.64 -9.85
N VAL A 44 -1.73 10.15 -8.98
CA VAL A 44 -1.48 11.39 -8.23
C VAL A 44 -0.27 11.25 -7.32
N LEU A 45 -0.11 10.13 -6.61
CA LEU A 45 1.01 9.92 -5.70
C LEU A 45 2.36 9.92 -6.43
N ALA A 46 2.44 9.27 -7.59
CA ALA A 46 3.66 9.18 -8.38
C ALA A 46 4.03 10.54 -8.98
N VAL A 47 3.06 11.29 -9.51
CA VAL A 47 3.29 12.66 -10.01
C VAL A 47 3.71 13.61 -8.87
N ALA A 48 3.05 13.51 -7.71
CA ALA A 48 3.42 14.29 -6.54
C ALA A 48 4.80 13.88 -6.01
N GLY A 49 5.10 12.59 -5.99
CA GLY A 49 6.39 12.04 -5.55
C GLY A 49 7.55 12.58 -6.36
N GLU A 50 7.42 12.57 -7.69
CA GLU A 50 8.48 13.08 -8.57
C GLU A 50 8.63 14.59 -8.50
N SER A 51 7.53 15.34 -8.45
CA SER A 51 7.63 16.81 -8.28
C SER A 51 8.23 17.19 -6.92
N LEU A 52 7.99 16.40 -5.89
CA LEU A 52 8.64 16.54 -4.58
C LEU A 52 10.11 16.13 -4.62
N ALA A 53 10.51 15.17 -5.46
CA ALA A 53 11.88 14.71 -5.54
C ALA A 53 12.87 15.78 -6.03
N GLU A 54 12.40 16.76 -6.80
CA GLU A 54 13.20 17.91 -7.23
C GLU A 54 13.49 18.91 -6.10
N VAL A 55 12.64 18.96 -5.07
CA VAL A 55 12.70 19.96 -3.99
C VAL A 55 13.24 19.35 -2.70
N LEU A 56 12.99 18.06 -2.46
CA LEU A 56 13.37 17.41 -1.22
C LEU A 56 14.79 16.82 -1.24
N PRO A 57 15.44 16.76 -0.06
CA PRO A 57 16.69 16.03 0.10
C PRO A 57 16.58 14.58 -0.40
N PRO A 58 17.62 14.02 -1.04
CA PRO A 58 17.61 12.67 -1.59
C PRO A 58 17.39 11.57 -0.54
N THR A 59 17.66 11.87 0.74
CA THR A 59 17.40 10.97 1.85
C THR A 59 15.90 10.80 2.14
N ILE A 60 15.08 11.81 1.80
CA ILE A 60 13.63 11.76 2.00
C ILE A 60 12.95 11.08 0.82
N THR A 61 13.44 11.30 -0.41
CA THR A 61 12.93 10.64 -1.61
C THR A 61 13.15 9.12 -1.58
N MET A 62 14.30 8.66 -1.06
CA MET A 62 14.58 7.23 -0.83
C MET A 62 13.56 6.52 0.08
N ILE A 63 12.91 7.25 1.00
CA ILE A 63 11.88 6.70 1.89
C ILE A 63 10.50 6.82 1.22
N TYR A 64 10.28 7.90 0.46
CA TYR A 64 9.01 8.15 -0.19
C TYR A 64 8.64 7.04 -1.17
N ASP A 65 9.55 6.67 -2.08
CA ASP A 65 9.25 5.76 -3.19
C ASP A 65 8.83 4.34 -2.77
N PRO A 66 9.57 3.60 -1.93
CA PRO A 66 9.14 2.23 -1.61
C PRO A 66 7.98 2.17 -0.60
N TYR A 67 7.93 3.10 0.36
CA TYR A 67 7.03 2.95 1.50
C TYR A 67 5.69 3.65 1.33
N VAL A 68 5.66 4.83 0.72
CA VAL A 68 4.39 5.55 0.51
C VAL A 68 3.56 4.84 -0.57
N TYR A 69 4.21 4.39 -1.65
CA TYR A 69 3.57 3.57 -2.68
C TYR A 69 3.12 2.21 -2.11
N GLY A 70 3.96 1.57 -1.30
CA GLY A 70 3.59 0.35 -0.58
C GLY A 70 2.37 0.52 0.33
N LEU A 71 2.31 1.63 1.07
CA LEU A 71 1.20 1.94 1.98
C LEU A 71 -0.11 2.17 1.19
N LEU A 72 -0.05 2.85 0.04
CA LEU A 72 -1.19 2.97 -0.87
C LEU A 72 -1.70 1.58 -1.30
N VAL A 73 -0.80 0.72 -1.81
CA VAL A 73 -1.17 -0.64 -2.24
C VAL A 73 -1.77 -1.44 -1.09
N LEU A 74 -1.20 -1.34 0.11
CA LEU A 74 -1.71 -2.01 1.31
C LEU A 74 -3.11 -1.55 1.69
N VAL A 75 -3.38 -0.24 1.66
CA VAL A 75 -4.71 0.31 1.98
C VAL A 75 -5.74 -0.14 0.94
N MET A 76 -5.37 -0.12 -0.34
CA MET A 76 -6.26 -0.53 -1.43
C MET A 76 -6.59 -2.03 -1.39
N THR A 77 -5.61 -2.87 -1.07
CA THR A 77 -5.79 -4.34 -1.00
C THR A 77 -6.50 -4.81 0.28
N ARG A 78 -6.24 -4.17 1.42
CA ARG A 78 -6.94 -4.47 2.69
C ARG A 78 -8.44 -4.28 2.61
N GLY A 79 -8.88 -3.30 1.81
CA GLY A 79 -10.28 -2.99 1.60
C GLY A 79 -11.06 -4.02 0.77
N SER A 80 -10.37 -4.90 0.05
CA SER A 80 -10.97 -5.79 -0.94
C SER A 80 -11.78 -6.90 -0.30
N ALA A 81 -12.90 -7.26 -0.94
CA ALA A 81 -13.80 -8.29 -0.44
C ALA A 81 -13.14 -9.68 -0.40
N ASN A 82 -12.39 -10.03 -1.46
CA ASN A 82 -11.81 -11.35 -1.69
C ASN A 82 -10.37 -11.21 -2.22
N ALA A 83 -9.60 -12.31 -2.21
CA ALA A 83 -8.22 -12.34 -2.71
C ALA A 83 -8.09 -11.82 -4.14
N TRP A 84 -9.00 -12.23 -5.03
CA TRP A 84 -9.00 -11.77 -6.43
C TRP A 84 -9.15 -10.24 -6.54
N TRP A 85 -10.08 -9.66 -5.78
CA TRP A 85 -10.26 -8.21 -5.74
C TRP A 85 -9.10 -7.48 -5.06
N ALA A 86 -8.39 -8.13 -4.14
CA ALA A 86 -7.17 -7.57 -3.56
C ALA A 86 -6.05 -7.53 -4.60
N ALA A 87 -5.84 -8.62 -5.35
CA ALA A 87 -4.88 -8.66 -6.45
C ALA A 87 -5.18 -7.59 -7.50
N LEU A 88 -6.44 -7.45 -7.92
CA LEU A 88 -6.83 -6.46 -8.92
C LEU A 88 -6.67 -5.02 -8.43
N ASN A 89 -7.04 -4.71 -7.18
CA ASN A 89 -6.82 -3.38 -6.61
C ASN A 89 -5.33 -3.06 -6.42
N GLY A 90 -4.52 -4.05 -6.04
CA GLY A 90 -3.06 -3.90 -5.98
C GLY A 90 -2.48 -3.61 -7.35
N LEU A 91 -2.88 -4.39 -8.36
CA LEU A 91 -2.44 -4.20 -9.75
C LEU A 91 -2.84 -2.84 -10.30
N LEU A 92 -4.06 -2.37 -10.05
CA LEU A 92 -4.52 -1.05 -10.47
C LEU A 92 -3.80 0.09 -9.76
N ALA A 93 -3.52 -0.04 -8.46
CA ALA A 93 -2.73 0.94 -7.73
C ALA A 93 -1.30 1.03 -8.30
N THR A 94 -0.66 -0.13 -8.55
CA THR A 94 0.65 -0.19 -9.20
C THR A 94 0.62 0.37 -10.62
N ALA A 95 -0.41 0.05 -11.41
CA ALA A 95 -0.59 0.60 -12.75
C ALA A 95 -0.79 2.13 -12.73
N GLY A 96 -1.47 2.65 -11.70
CA GLY A 96 -1.62 4.09 -11.48
C GLY A 96 -0.27 4.74 -11.20
N LEU A 97 0.53 4.14 -10.30
CA LEU A 97 1.88 4.60 -9.98
C LEU A 97 2.78 4.63 -11.22
N THR A 98 2.80 3.55 -12.01
CA THR A 98 3.61 3.50 -13.23
C THR A 98 3.16 4.54 -14.25
N ALA A 99 1.86 4.69 -14.48
CA ALA A 99 1.32 5.73 -15.35
C ALA A 99 1.69 7.14 -14.86
N GLY A 100 1.64 7.39 -13.55
CA GLY A 100 2.02 8.66 -12.95
C GLY A 100 3.50 8.99 -13.16
N HIS A 101 4.40 8.01 -12.99
CA HIS A 101 5.83 8.21 -13.29
C HIS A 101 6.08 8.51 -14.78
N VAL A 102 5.37 7.83 -15.70
CA VAL A 102 5.46 8.13 -17.14
C VAL A 102 5.01 9.56 -17.44
N VAL A 103 3.93 10.01 -16.80
CA VAL A 103 3.44 11.39 -16.96
C VAL A 103 4.41 12.40 -16.36
N ALA A 104 4.93 12.16 -15.16
CA ALA A 104 5.93 13.03 -14.54
C ALA A 104 7.18 13.16 -15.43
N HIS A 105 7.63 12.06 -16.04
CA HIS A 105 8.73 12.07 -17.00
C HIS A 105 8.48 12.97 -18.19
N ALA A 106 7.29 12.82 -18.80
CA ALA A 106 6.91 13.61 -19.96
C ALA A 106 6.81 15.11 -19.64
N LEU A 107 6.46 15.47 -18.40
CA LEU A 107 6.35 16.87 -17.97
C LEU A 107 7.71 17.49 -17.67
N ASN A 108 8.55 16.82 -16.88
CA ASN A 108 9.77 17.43 -16.34
C ASN A 108 11.02 17.21 -17.21
N HIS A 109 10.96 16.36 -18.26
CA HIS A 109 12.08 16.05 -19.16
C HIS A 109 13.37 15.55 -18.48
N GLY A 110 13.34 15.36 -17.15
CA GLY A 110 14.42 14.79 -16.35
C GLY A 110 14.37 13.27 -16.36
N GLU A 111 15.49 12.64 -16.03
CA GLU A 111 15.51 11.20 -15.80
C GLU A 111 14.55 10.85 -14.66
N THR A 112 13.60 9.97 -14.94
CA THR A 112 12.63 9.44 -13.99
C THR A 112 13.04 8.06 -13.48
N LEU A 113 12.38 7.60 -12.42
CA LEU A 113 12.57 6.23 -11.88
C LEU A 113 12.48 5.10 -12.93
N ILE A 114 11.76 5.32 -14.04
CA ILE A 114 11.64 4.35 -15.15
C ILE A 114 12.84 4.45 -16.12
N THR A 115 13.47 5.62 -16.23
CA THR A 115 14.59 5.88 -17.15
C THR A 115 15.97 5.82 -16.49
N GLN A 116 16.08 5.97 -15.16
CA GLN A 116 17.33 5.76 -14.39
C GLN A 116 17.62 4.28 -14.04
N ALA A 117 16.92 3.34 -14.67
CA ALA A 117 16.81 1.99 -14.17
C ALA A 117 18.10 1.17 -14.24
N ASN A 118 18.75 0.99 -13.09
CA ASN A 118 19.35 -0.29 -12.80
C ASN A 118 18.19 -1.30 -12.62
N GLU A 119 18.15 -2.35 -13.45
CA GLU A 119 17.07 -3.37 -13.48
C GLU A 119 16.76 -3.94 -12.08
N SER A 120 17.74 -3.96 -11.19
CA SER A 120 17.61 -4.39 -9.79
C SER A 120 16.60 -3.58 -8.97
N TRP A 121 16.49 -2.27 -9.19
CA TRP A 121 15.60 -1.39 -8.41
C TRP A 121 14.13 -1.56 -8.81
N GLN A 122 13.84 -1.68 -10.10
CA GLN A 122 12.48 -1.91 -10.59
C GLN A 122 11.93 -3.25 -10.10
N ILE A 123 12.77 -4.28 -10.08
CA ILE A 123 12.42 -5.60 -9.52
C ILE A 123 12.15 -5.47 -8.02
N ALA A 124 13.02 -4.79 -7.26
CA ALA A 124 12.83 -4.58 -5.83
C ALA A 124 11.52 -3.85 -5.51
N LEU A 125 11.20 -2.78 -6.24
CA LEU A 125 9.96 -2.03 -6.08
C LEU A 125 8.74 -2.89 -6.42
N SER A 126 8.80 -3.66 -7.51
CA SER A 126 7.72 -4.57 -7.93
C SER A 126 7.44 -5.64 -6.87
N VAL A 127 8.48 -6.32 -6.39
CA VAL A 127 8.39 -7.33 -5.32
C VAL A 127 7.82 -6.72 -4.04
N THR A 128 8.24 -5.49 -3.72
CA THR A 128 7.79 -4.76 -2.54
C THR A 128 6.30 -4.46 -2.63
N LEU A 129 5.81 -3.90 -3.74
CA LEU A 129 4.39 -3.62 -3.94
C LEU A 129 3.53 -4.89 -3.92
N VAL A 130 4.02 -6.00 -4.51
CA VAL A 130 3.34 -7.30 -4.43
C VAL A 130 3.26 -7.77 -2.98
N GLY A 131 4.35 -7.65 -2.22
CA GLY A 131 4.39 -7.95 -0.78
C GLY A 131 3.37 -7.13 0.02
N PHE A 132 3.31 -5.81 -0.21
CA PHE A 132 2.32 -4.92 0.42
C PHE A 132 0.88 -5.31 0.06
N GLY A 133 0.63 -5.75 -1.17
CA GLY A 133 -0.69 -6.20 -1.62
C GLY A 133 -1.15 -7.49 -0.93
N VAL A 134 -0.25 -8.47 -0.83
CA VAL A 134 -0.51 -9.72 -0.10
C VAL A 134 -0.70 -9.44 1.39
N ALA A 135 0.17 -8.63 1.99
CA ALA A 135 0.08 -8.24 3.39
C ALA A 135 -1.23 -7.49 3.68
N GLY A 136 -1.64 -6.57 2.80
CA GLY A 136 -2.90 -5.85 2.92
C GLY A 136 -4.10 -6.80 2.95
N TYR A 137 -4.16 -7.76 2.02
CA TYR A 137 -5.23 -8.77 2.02
C TYR A 137 -5.24 -9.62 3.30
N LEU A 138 -4.08 -10.18 3.69
CA LEU A 138 -3.97 -11.03 4.88
C LEU A 138 -4.24 -10.27 6.18
N SER A 139 -3.93 -8.96 6.21
CA SER A 139 -4.16 -8.10 7.38
C SER A 139 -5.63 -7.95 7.75
N ARG A 140 -6.56 -8.24 6.82
CA ARG A 140 -8.01 -8.19 7.06
C ARG A 140 -8.49 -9.29 8.02
N GLY A 141 -7.79 -10.42 8.09
CA GLY A 141 -8.15 -11.54 8.98
C GLY A 141 -8.08 -11.13 10.45
N LYS A 142 -9.14 -11.37 11.23
CA LYS A 142 -9.21 -11.08 12.68
C LYS A 142 -8.48 -12.13 13.55
N GLY A 143 -7.89 -13.15 12.94
CA GLY A 143 -7.22 -14.25 13.64
C GLY A 143 -5.70 -14.16 13.61
N LEU A 144 -5.05 -15.15 14.25
CA LEU A 144 -3.59 -15.28 14.36
C LEU A 144 -2.87 -15.19 13.01
N GLY A 145 -3.43 -15.74 11.94
CA GLY A 145 -2.82 -15.65 10.60
C GLY A 145 -2.68 -14.22 10.09
N GLY A 146 -3.64 -13.35 10.41
CA GLY A 146 -3.53 -11.93 10.11
C GLY A 146 -2.47 -11.25 10.98
N ASP A 147 -2.41 -11.60 12.27
CA ASP A 147 -1.43 -11.04 13.19
C ASP A 147 0.00 -11.41 12.77
N VAL A 148 0.21 -12.66 12.36
CA VAL A 148 1.49 -13.14 11.80
C VAL A 148 1.83 -12.42 10.50
N ALA A 149 0.90 -12.31 9.56
CA ALA A 149 1.16 -11.64 8.29
C ALA A 149 1.55 -10.18 8.46
N VAL A 150 0.84 -9.43 9.31
CA VAL A 150 1.17 -8.03 9.62
C VAL A 150 2.50 -7.94 10.38
N GLY A 151 2.73 -8.85 11.33
CA GLY A 151 3.93 -8.88 12.15
C GLY A 151 5.20 -9.13 11.34
N VAL A 152 5.18 -10.18 10.50
CA VAL A 152 6.27 -10.54 9.58
C VAL A 152 6.54 -9.42 8.59
N PHE A 153 5.49 -8.83 8.03
CA PHE A 153 5.64 -7.76 7.05
C PHE A 153 6.22 -6.48 7.66
N ALA A 154 5.77 -6.11 8.86
CA ALA A 154 6.36 -5.02 9.64
C ALA A 154 7.83 -5.31 10.01
N ALA A 155 8.19 -6.56 10.31
CA ALA A 155 9.56 -6.95 10.58
C ALA A 155 10.47 -6.78 9.35
N LEU A 156 9.98 -7.21 8.17
CA LEU A 156 10.70 -7.04 6.90
C LEU A 156 10.99 -5.56 6.60
N ILE A 157 10.03 -4.68 6.85
CA ILE A 157 10.22 -3.22 6.68
C ILE A 157 11.32 -2.70 7.62
N CYS A 158 11.32 -3.13 8.88
CA CYS A 158 12.35 -2.75 9.85
C CYS A 158 13.75 -3.23 9.43
N THR A 159 13.87 -4.42 8.84
CA THR A 159 15.17 -5.02 8.49
C THR A 159 15.70 -4.56 7.13
N GLN A 160 14.83 -4.26 6.15
CA GLN A 160 15.25 -3.81 4.82
C GLN A 160 15.97 -2.45 4.81
N GLY A 161 15.85 -1.66 5.87
CA GLY A 161 16.61 -0.42 6.01
C GLY A 161 18.11 -0.59 5.92
N GLN A 162 18.63 -1.73 6.37
CA GLN A 162 20.06 -2.00 6.29
C GLN A 162 20.53 -2.33 4.87
N GLU A 163 19.72 -3.05 4.08
CA GLU A 163 20.07 -3.34 2.70
C GLU A 163 19.98 -2.10 1.81
N ILE A 164 18.99 -1.24 2.05
CA ILE A 164 18.87 0.06 1.36
C ILE A 164 20.06 0.95 1.73
N GLN A 165 20.49 0.99 3.00
CA GLN A 165 21.72 1.68 3.40
C GLN A 165 22.96 1.09 2.74
N ARG A 166 23.10 -0.25 2.69
CA ARG A 166 24.23 -0.91 2.03
C ARG A 166 24.25 -0.68 0.52
N ALA A 167 23.08 -0.69 -0.14
CA ALA A 167 22.94 -0.38 -1.56
C ALA A 167 23.27 1.08 -1.86
N ALA A 168 22.97 2.01 -0.94
CA ALA A 168 23.36 3.41 -1.02
C ALA A 168 24.88 3.64 -0.87
N LEU A 169 25.65 2.66 -0.37
CA LEU A 169 27.11 2.72 -0.29
C LEU A 169 27.83 2.28 -1.59
N VAL A 170 27.09 1.79 -2.60
CA VAL A 170 27.64 1.44 -3.92
C VAL A 170 27.91 2.74 -4.72
N PRO A 171 29.05 2.86 -5.44
CA PRO A 171 29.69 4.16 -5.72
C PRO A 171 28.96 4.98 -6.78
N HIS A 172 27.88 5.66 -6.36
CA HIS A 172 27.11 6.56 -7.21
C HIS A 172 26.93 7.93 -6.55
N GLY A 173 28.03 8.54 -6.09
CA GLY A 173 28.15 10.00 -5.92
C GLY A 173 27.15 10.74 -5.00
N LEU A 174 26.27 10.05 -4.28
CA LEU A 174 25.35 10.66 -3.33
C LEU A 174 26.00 10.80 -1.94
N PRO A 175 25.65 11.86 -1.18
CA PRO A 175 26.27 12.16 0.10
C PRO A 175 26.14 11.00 1.09
N PRO A 176 27.10 10.85 2.02
CA PRO A 176 27.19 9.69 2.90
C PRO A 176 25.88 9.43 3.65
N ALA A 177 25.42 8.18 3.58
CA ALA A 177 24.24 7.62 4.23
C ALA A 177 24.36 7.56 5.78
N ASN A 178 24.93 8.60 6.39
CA ASN A 178 25.13 8.71 7.84
C ASN A 178 23.90 9.29 8.57
N GLY A 179 22.83 9.59 7.83
CA GLY A 179 21.57 10.03 8.43
C GLY A 179 20.92 8.86 9.19
N THR A 180 20.66 9.04 10.48
CA THR A 180 19.84 8.10 11.28
C THR A 180 18.37 8.10 10.85
N TRP A 181 17.96 9.11 10.06
CA TRP A 181 16.57 9.35 9.68
C TRP A 181 15.89 8.22 8.89
N PRO A 182 16.52 7.56 7.89
CA PRO A 182 15.91 6.43 7.20
C PRO A 182 15.63 5.26 8.15
N VAL A 183 16.55 4.96 9.08
CA VAL A 183 16.35 3.92 10.08
C VAL A 183 15.17 4.27 10.99
N VAL A 184 15.10 5.53 11.45
CA VAL A 184 14.00 6.01 12.29
C VAL A 184 12.66 5.93 11.55
N ALA A 185 12.59 6.35 10.28
CA ALA A 185 11.38 6.29 9.48
C ALA A 185 10.88 4.85 9.28
N LEU A 186 11.79 3.91 9.06
CA LEU A 186 11.47 2.49 8.89
C LEU A 186 10.98 1.84 10.17
N VAL A 187 11.63 2.14 11.29
CA VAL A 187 11.18 1.69 12.61
C VAL A 187 9.81 2.27 12.92
N LEU A 188 9.58 3.56 12.64
CA LEU A 188 8.26 4.19 12.82
C LEU A 188 7.20 3.57 11.91
N LEU A 189 7.53 3.26 10.66
CA LEU A 189 6.61 2.62 9.72
C LEU A 189 6.28 1.18 10.18
N GLY A 190 7.31 0.42 10.54
CA GLY A 190 7.20 -0.96 11.01
C GLY A 190 6.45 -1.08 12.34
N VAL A 191 6.60 -0.12 13.26
CA VAL A 191 5.82 -0.08 14.51
C VAL A 191 4.41 0.50 14.28
N GLY A 192 4.28 1.47 13.38
CA GLY A 192 3.01 2.13 13.06
C GLY A 192 2.01 1.22 12.35
N LEU A 193 2.49 0.34 11.46
CA LEU A 193 1.65 -0.61 10.71
C LEU A 193 0.82 -1.52 11.63
N PRO A 194 1.39 -2.24 12.62
CA PRO A 194 0.67 -3.00 13.63
C PRO A 194 -0.40 -2.17 14.38
N LEU A 195 -0.08 -0.91 14.72
CA LEU A 195 -0.97 -0.03 15.46
C LEU A 195 -2.17 0.44 14.61
N LEU A 196 -1.93 0.76 13.35
CA LEU A 196 -2.94 1.23 12.40
C LEU A 196 -3.85 0.11 11.90
N LEU A 197 -3.27 -1.08 11.66
CA LEU A 197 -3.99 -2.19 11.03
C LEU A 197 -4.76 -3.07 12.01
N ARG A 198 -4.50 -2.96 13.32
CA ARG A 198 -5.18 -3.79 14.32
C ARG A 198 -6.12 -2.95 15.19
N PRO A 199 -7.42 -3.30 15.26
CA PRO A 199 -8.40 -2.52 16.01
C PRO A 199 -8.32 -2.75 17.53
N THR A 200 -7.89 -3.93 17.99
CA THR A 200 -7.87 -4.26 19.42
C THR A 200 -6.46 -4.17 20.02
N ALA A 201 -6.35 -3.71 21.27
CA ALA A 201 -5.07 -3.57 21.97
C ALA A 201 -4.33 -4.92 22.09
N GLN A 202 -5.06 -6.02 22.30
CA GLN A 202 -4.48 -7.36 22.37
C GLN A 202 -3.90 -7.81 21.02
N ALA A 203 -4.60 -7.56 19.91
CA ALA A 203 -4.08 -7.89 18.59
C ALA A 203 -2.87 -7.02 18.24
N ARG A 204 -2.89 -5.73 18.60
CA ARG A 204 -1.73 -4.83 18.47
C ARG A 204 -0.50 -5.37 19.21
N LEU A 205 -0.66 -5.78 20.47
CA LEU A 205 0.44 -6.33 21.26
C LEU A 205 1.00 -7.62 20.63
N ARG A 206 0.11 -8.53 20.21
CA ARG A 206 0.53 -9.78 19.54
C ARG A 206 1.29 -9.50 18.25
N THR A 207 0.78 -8.59 17.41
CA THR A 207 1.47 -8.21 16.18
C THR A 207 2.83 -7.58 16.45
N LEU A 208 2.94 -6.70 17.46
CA LEU A 208 4.21 -6.08 17.83
C LEU A 208 5.22 -7.10 18.34
N LEU A 209 4.79 -8.06 19.16
CA LEU A 209 5.67 -9.14 19.63
C LEU A 209 6.19 -9.99 18.46
N ILE A 210 5.32 -10.31 17.50
CA ILE A 210 5.71 -11.04 16.28
C ILE A 210 6.69 -10.19 15.45
N THR A 211 6.42 -8.88 15.29
CA THR A 211 7.33 -7.96 14.58
C THR A 211 8.71 -7.94 15.21
N VAL A 212 8.80 -7.76 16.53
CA VAL A 212 10.08 -7.72 17.25
C VAL A 212 10.80 -9.06 17.15
N GLY A 213 10.08 -10.17 17.35
CA GLY A 213 10.65 -11.52 17.26
C GLY A 213 11.19 -11.84 15.86
N CYS A 214 10.40 -11.59 14.82
CA CYS A 214 10.83 -11.79 13.43
C CYS A 214 11.98 -10.86 13.05
N ALA A 215 11.95 -9.59 13.45
CA ALA A 215 13.04 -8.67 13.19
C ALA A 215 14.33 -9.16 13.86
N ALA A 216 14.28 -9.57 15.13
CA ALA A 216 15.44 -10.11 15.84
C ALA A 216 16.02 -11.36 15.15
N VAL A 217 15.17 -12.27 14.65
CA VAL A 217 15.61 -13.45 13.89
C VAL A 217 16.28 -13.04 12.58
N LEU A 218 15.66 -12.15 11.80
CA LEU A 218 16.20 -11.67 10.53
C LEU A 218 17.54 -10.94 10.73
N PHE A 219 17.65 -10.10 11.77
CA PHE A 219 18.91 -9.46 12.17
C PHE A 219 19.97 -10.49 12.55
N GLY A 220 19.61 -11.49 13.36
CA GLY A 220 20.52 -12.57 13.74
C GLY A 220 21.03 -13.39 12.56
N VAL A 221 20.16 -13.70 11.59
CA VAL A 221 20.54 -14.38 10.34
C VAL A 221 21.47 -13.53 9.49
N SER A 222 21.24 -12.21 9.41
CA SER A 222 22.06 -11.30 8.61
C SER A 222 23.48 -11.05 9.15
N LEU A 223 23.77 -11.51 10.36
CA LEU A 223 25.08 -11.43 11.03
C LEU A 223 25.92 -12.71 10.87
N LEU A 224 25.31 -13.80 10.40
CA LEU A 224 25.97 -15.08 10.11
C LEU A 224 26.46 -15.12 8.65
#